data_AF-A0A8J3CAI0-F1
#
_entry.id   AF-A0A8J3CAI0-F1
#
_cell.length_a   1.000
_cell.length_b   1.000
_cell.length_c   1.000
_cell.angle_alpha   90.00
_cell.angle_beta   90.00
_cell.angle_gamma   90.00
#
_symmetry.space_group_name_H-M   'P 1'
#
loop_
_entity.id
_entity.type
_entity.pdbx_description
1 polymer ?
#
loop_
_entity_poly.entity_id
_entity_poly.type
_entity_poly.pdbx_seq_one_letter_code
_entity_poly.pdbx_strand_id
1 'polypeptide(L)'
;MTFDPFADTAEPAAPAPTQEPWDEAPAPASTTPPDSDVHRVRITLKGGSGHDSPWVTIDGANIEDARAQIADKEALKALLDDVAKAGAYFARLGNGGSRLNMNGKPASQQRPPHQQAPGGQQRYCEHGPMVYKSGVGRNGKPWKAFDCPNSTCDRQWVN
;
A
#
# COMPACT_ATOMS: atom_id res chain seq x y z
N MET A 1 -52.45 -33.67 -45.44
CA MET A 1 -51.65 -32.62 -46.09
C MET A 1 -51.41 -31.57 -45.02
N THR A 2 -50.20 -31.52 -44.47
CA THR A 2 -49.83 -30.61 -43.38
C THR A 2 -49.45 -29.27 -44.00
N PHE A 3 -50.21 -28.23 -43.68
CA PHE A 3 -49.90 -26.85 -44.02
C PHE A 3 -48.84 -26.37 -43.03
N ASP A 4 -47.63 -26.10 -43.52
CA ASP A 4 -46.54 -25.52 -42.72
C ASP A 4 -46.62 -23.99 -42.83
N PRO A 5 -46.99 -23.29 -41.75
CA PRO A 5 -47.15 -21.83 -41.75
C PRO A 5 -45.83 -21.05 -41.74
N PHE A 6 -44.67 -21.73 -41.79
CA PHE A 6 -43.34 -21.11 -41.85
C PHE A 6 -42.60 -21.36 -43.17
N ALA A 7 -43.30 -21.85 -44.20
CA ALA A 7 -42.74 -21.90 -45.55
C ALA A 7 -42.47 -20.46 -46.04
N ASP A 8 -41.17 -20.15 -46.20
CA ASP A 8 -40.56 -18.88 -46.58
C ASP A 8 -41.39 -18.08 -47.60
N THR A 9 -41.96 -16.96 -47.15
CA THR A 9 -42.43 -15.89 -48.03
C THR A 9 -41.26 -14.93 -48.19
N ALA A 10 -40.61 -14.94 -49.36
CA ALA A 10 -39.52 -14.03 -49.68
C ALA A 10 -40.03 -12.57 -49.67
N GLU A 11 -39.64 -11.83 -48.64
CA GLU A 11 -39.95 -10.41 -48.46
C GLU A 11 -38.94 -9.55 -49.26
N PRO A 12 -39.36 -8.45 -49.93
CA PRO A 12 -38.47 -7.66 -50.76
C PRO A 12 -37.44 -6.89 -49.91
N ALA A 13 -36.21 -6.82 -50.40
CA ALA A 13 -35.09 -6.15 -49.74
C ALA A 13 -35.39 -4.67 -49.44
N ALA A 14 -35.32 -4.30 -48.16
CA ALA A 14 -35.35 -2.91 -47.71
C ALA A 14 -34.07 -2.17 -48.14
N PRO A 15 -34.13 -0.88 -48.49
CA PRO A 15 -32.94 -0.10 -48.82
C PRO A 15 -32.03 0.05 -47.59
N ALA A 16 -30.71 -0.05 -47.82
CA ALA A 16 -29.70 0.05 -46.78
C ALA A 16 -29.71 1.44 -46.09
N PRO A 17 -29.50 1.53 -44.77
CA PRO A 17 -29.46 2.80 -44.07
C PRO A 17 -28.21 3.61 -44.47
N THR A 18 -28.41 4.88 -44.79
CA THR A 18 -27.34 5.89 -44.90
C THR A 18 -26.72 6.08 -43.52
N GLN A 19 -25.41 5.82 -43.39
CA GLN A 19 -24.65 6.07 -42.16
C GLN A 19 -24.38 7.57 -41.99
N GLU A 20 -24.71 8.12 -40.82
CA GLU A 20 -24.31 9.46 -40.40
C GLU A 20 -22.92 9.40 -39.71
N PRO A 21 -22.12 10.50 -39.70
CA PRO A 21 -20.70 10.50 -39.30
C PRO A 21 -20.45 10.28 -37.79
N TRP A 22 -21.46 9.83 -37.04
CA TRP A 22 -21.39 9.54 -35.60
C TRP A 22 -21.54 8.04 -35.29
N ASP A 23 -21.75 7.19 -36.31
CA ASP A 23 -21.84 5.72 -36.21
C ASP A 23 -20.46 5.02 -36.16
N GLU A 24 -19.45 5.63 -35.54
CA GLU A 24 -18.21 4.91 -35.26
C GLU A 24 -18.36 4.13 -33.95
N ALA A 25 -18.97 2.95 -34.06
CA ALA A 25 -18.88 1.95 -33.01
C ALA A 25 -17.40 1.70 -32.71
N PRO A 26 -16.95 1.70 -31.44
CA PRO A 26 -15.57 1.43 -31.13
C PRO A 26 -15.19 0.09 -31.76
N ALA A 27 -14.10 0.08 -32.54
CA ALA A 27 -13.56 -1.12 -33.15
C ALA A 27 -13.56 -2.25 -32.11
N PRO A 28 -14.02 -3.47 -32.44
CA PRO A 28 -13.98 -4.57 -31.50
C PRO A 28 -12.53 -4.70 -31.05
N ALA A 29 -12.27 -4.40 -29.77
CA ALA A 29 -10.98 -4.68 -29.19
C ALA A 29 -10.72 -6.16 -29.45
N SER A 30 -9.63 -6.48 -30.14
CA SER A 30 -9.20 -7.86 -30.34
C SER A 30 -8.97 -8.49 -28.97
N THR A 31 -10.01 -9.06 -28.37
CA THR A 31 -9.88 -10.08 -27.34
C THR A 31 -9.45 -11.35 -28.07
N THR A 32 -8.19 -11.39 -28.48
CA THR A 32 -7.52 -12.67 -28.64
C THR A 32 -7.60 -13.31 -27.26
N PRO A 33 -8.35 -14.42 -27.06
CA PRO A 33 -8.28 -15.14 -25.81
C PRO A 33 -6.81 -15.51 -25.58
N PRO A 34 -6.26 -15.34 -24.35
CA PRO A 34 -4.91 -15.81 -24.09
C PRO A 34 -4.86 -17.28 -24.46
N ASP A 35 -3.90 -17.60 -25.31
CA ASP A 35 -3.56 -18.94 -25.77
C ASP A 35 -3.73 -19.94 -24.61
N SER A 36 -4.74 -20.82 -24.73
CA SER A 36 -5.25 -21.64 -23.63
C SER A 36 -4.27 -22.72 -23.16
N ASP A 37 -3.10 -22.81 -23.82
CA ASP A 37 -2.05 -23.78 -23.53
C ASP A 37 -0.83 -23.17 -22.81
N VAL A 38 -0.91 -21.89 -22.41
CA VAL A 38 0.15 -21.26 -21.62
C VAL A 38 -0.15 -21.42 -20.13
N HIS A 39 0.63 -22.26 -19.43
CA HIS A 39 0.59 -22.39 -17.97
C HIS A 39 1.08 -21.11 -17.27
N ARG A 40 0.31 -20.03 -17.36
CA ARG A 40 0.62 -18.75 -16.73
C ARG A 40 0.64 -18.91 -15.22
N VAL A 41 1.64 -18.29 -14.60
CA VAL A 41 1.82 -18.32 -13.15
C VAL A 41 1.74 -16.90 -12.62
N ARG A 42 0.95 -16.70 -11.57
CA ARG A 42 0.91 -15.45 -10.82
C ARG A 42 1.43 -15.69 -9.43
N ILE A 43 2.45 -14.93 -9.04
CA ILE A 43 3.01 -14.97 -7.69
C ILE A 43 2.67 -13.66 -6.99
N THR A 44 2.04 -13.76 -5.83
CA THR A 44 1.71 -12.61 -5.00
C THR A 44 2.56 -12.63 -3.74
N LEU A 45 3.36 -11.59 -3.56
CA LEU A 45 4.17 -11.36 -2.37
C LEU A 45 3.47 -10.32 -1.50
N LYS A 46 3.17 -10.68 -0.25
CA LYS A 46 2.50 -9.81 0.72
C LYS A 46 3.47 -9.39 1.80
N GLY A 47 3.61 -8.07 2.02
CA GLY A 47 4.58 -7.51 2.97
C GLY A 47 4.27 -7.73 4.47
N GLY A 48 3.24 -8.49 4.83
CA GLY A 48 2.83 -8.72 6.22
C GLY A 48 1.56 -9.56 6.34
N SER A 49 1.13 -9.87 7.57
CA SER A 49 -0.11 -10.63 7.82
C SER A 49 -1.37 -9.76 7.81
N GLY A 50 -1.25 -8.43 7.90
CA GLY A 50 -2.37 -7.51 7.95
C GLY A 50 -3.07 -7.34 6.60
N HIS A 51 -4.38 -7.05 6.61
CA HIS A 51 -5.14 -6.82 5.38
C HIS A 51 -4.63 -5.59 4.60
N ASP A 52 -4.17 -4.56 5.31
CA ASP A 52 -3.66 -3.30 4.74
C ASP A 52 -2.20 -3.35 4.26
N SER A 53 -1.52 -4.49 4.41
CA SER A 53 -0.13 -4.63 3.94
C SER A 53 -0.06 -4.53 2.41
N PRO A 54 0.97 -3.89 1.83
CA PRO A 54 1.12 -3.77 0.37
C PRO A 54 1.48 -5.11 -0.27
N TRP A 55 1.00 -5.33 -1.50
CA TRP A 55 1.21 -6.56 -2.27
C TRP A 55 1.99 -6.24 -3.54
N VAL A 56 2.83 -7.18 -3.95
CA VAL A 56 3.44 -7.21 -5.28
C VAL A 56 2.93 -8.44 -6.00
N THR A 57 2.46 -8.27 -7.23
CA THR A 57 2.04 -9.36 -8.08
C THR A 57 2.98 -9.45 -9.27
N ILE A 58 3.53 -10.64 -9.50
CA ILE A 58 4.46 -10.94 -10.58
C ILE A 58 3.77 -11.96 -11.49
N ASP A 59 3.60 -11.59 -12.76
CA ASP A 59 3.00 -12.44 -13.78
C ASP A 59 4.11 -13.06 -14.65
N GLY A 60 4.21 -14.38 -14.59
CA GLY A 60 5.08 -15.17 -15.45
C GLY A 60 4.31 -15.91 -16.53
N ALA A 61 4.92 -16.06 -17.71
CA ALA A 61 4.38 -16.88 -18.79
C ALA A 61 4.36 -18.38 -18.41
N ASN A 62 5.29 -18.82 -17.56
CA ASN A 62 5.38 -20.16 -16.99
C ASN A 62 6.13 -20.12 -15.64
N ILE A 63 6.37 -21.29 -15.03
CA ILE A 63 7.03 -21.41 -13.73
C ILE A 63 8.48 -20.93 -13.81
N GLU A 64 9.21 -21.31 -14.85
CA GLU A 64 10.63 -20.96 -15.04
C GLU A 64 10.82 -19.45 -15.19
N ASP A 65 9.96 -18.79 -15.96
CA ASP A 65 9.92 -17.33 -16.12
C ASP A 65 9.62 -16.65 -14.78
N ALA A 66 8.55 -17.06 -14.09
CA ALA A 66 8.21 -16.52 -12.77
C ALA A 66 9.37 -16.70 -11.76
N ARG A 67 10.07 -17.83 -11.81
CA ARG A 67 11.25 -18.10 -10.99
C ARG A 67 12.43 -17.21 -11.37
N ALA A 68 12.67 -16.98 -12.66
CA ALA A 68 13.74 -16.10 -13.14
C ALA A 68 13.51 -14.66 -12.67
N GLN A 69 12.28 -14.16 -12.77
CA GLN A 69 11.91 -12.82 -12.29
C GLN A 69 12.13 -12.63 -10.79
N ILE A 70 11.89 -13.67 -9.98
CA ILE A 70 12.12 -13.62 -8.53
C ILE A 70 13.60 -13.86 -8.17
N ALA A 71 14.35 -14.54 -9.03
CA ALA A 71 15.76 -14.85 -8.79
C ALA A 71 16.67 -13.62 -8.93
N ASP A 72 16.26 -12.60 -9.70
CA ASP A 72 16.95 -11.31 -9.73
C ASP A 72 16.74 -10.55 -8.42
N LYS A 73 17.67 -10.79 -7.48
CA LYS A 73 17.58 -10.25 -6.12
C LYS A 73 17.65 -8.72 -6.08
N GLU A 74 18.41 -8.09 -6.96
CA GLU A 74 18.58 -6.64 -6.95
C GLU A 74 17.32 -5.96 -7.49
N ALA A 75 16.80 -6.43 -8.63
CA ALA A 75 15.56 -5.91 -9.19
C ALA A 75 14.36 -6.16 -8.26
N LEU A 76 14.25 -7.38 -7.71
CA LEU A 76 13.19 -7.73 -6.77
C LEU A 76 13.27 -6.88 -5.50
N LYS A 77 14.46 -6.68 -4.94
CA LYS A 77 14.64 -5.84 -3.75
C LYS A 77 14.23 -4.39 -4.02
N ALA A 78 14.65 -3.81 -5.15
CA ALA A 78 14.27 -2.45 -5.52
C ALA A 78 12.75 -2.30 -5.63
N LEU A 79 12.08 -3.24 -6.31
CA LEU A 79 10.62 -3.28 -6.43
C LEU A 79 9.93 -3.36 -5.07
N LEU A 80 10.40 -4.25 -4.19
CA LEU A 80 9.83 -4.42 -2.85
C LEU A 80 10.02 -3.16 -1.99
N ASP A 81 11.19 -2.52 -2.05
CA ASP A 81 11.47 -1.28 -1.33
C ASP A 81 10.54 -0.14 -1.79
N ASP A 82 10.30 -0.02 -3.10
CA ASP A 82 9.45 1.01 -3.66
C ASP A 82 7.98 0.78 -3.32
N VAL A 83 7.51 -0.46 -3.38
CA VAL A 83 6.15 -0.83 -2.98
C VAL A 83 5.94 -0.64 -1.48
N ALA A 84 6.95 -0.93 -0.64
CA ALA A 84 6.88 -0.65 0.79
C ALA A 84 6.76 0.86 1.08
N LYS A 85 7.56 1.70 0.39
CA LYS A 85 7.47 3.17 0.51
C LYS A 85 6.11 3.69 0.04
N ALA A 86 5.62 3.21 -1.11
CA ALA A 86 4.33 3.60 -1.67
C ALA A 86 3.18 3.18 -0.75
N GLY A 87 3.20 1.96 -0.22
CA GLY A 87 2.22 1.47 0.75
C GLY A 87 2.22 2.31 2.04
N ALA A 88 3.40 2.64 2.56
CA ALA A 88 3.51 3.52 3.73
C ALA A 88 3.01 4.94 3.45
N TYR A 89 3.24 5.48 2.25
CA TYR A 89 2.71 6.76 1.83
C TYR A 89 1.19 6.73 1.71
N PHE A 90 0.64 5.72 1.04
CA PHE A 90 -0.80 5.56 0.87
C PHE A 90 -1.53 5.40 2.21
N ALA A 91 -0.98 4.59 3.13
CA ALA A 91 -1.52 4.45 4.48
C ALA A 91 -1.56 5.79 5.25
N ARG A 92 -0.57 6.68 5.03
CA ARG A 92 -0.57 8.03 5.62
C ARG A 92 -1.65 8.92 5.04
N LEU A 93 -1.97 8.79 3.74
CA LEU A 93 -3.04 9.54 3.09
C LEU A 93 -4.43 9.08 3.57
N GLY A 94 -4.66 7.77 3.65
CA GLY A 94 -5.93 7.20 4.06
C GLY A 94 -6.28 7.44 5.53
N ASN A 95 -5.27 7.54 6.41
CA ASN A 95 -5.47 7.68 7.85
C ASN A 95 -5.46 9.13 8.36
N GLY A 96 -5.58 10.15 7.50
CA GLY A 96 -5.69 11.55 7.94
C GLY A 96 -4.72 11.90 9.07
N GLY A 97 -3.41 11.72 8.84
CA GLY A 97 -2.39 12.13 9.82
C GLY A 97 -2.17 11.21 11.02
N SER A 98 -2.71 9.99 11.06
CA SER A 98 -2.36 9.02 12.12
C SER A 98 -1.13 8.19 11.74
N ARG A 99 -0.01 8.47 12.42
CA ARG A 99 1.31 7.85 12.21
C ARG A 99 1.25 6.37 12.59
N LEU A 100 1.30 5.48 11.59
CA LEU A 100 1.58 4.06 11.82
C LEU A 100 3.07 3.84 12.04
N ASN A 101 3.35 3.18 13.16
CA ASN A 101 4.64 2.87 13.74
C ASN A 101 5.39 1.84 12.87
N MET A 102 6.32 2.30 12.03
CA MET A 102 7.25 1.43 11.31
C MET A 102 8.47 1.12 12.18
N ASN A 103 8.56 -0.15 12.60
CA ASN A 103 9.74 -0.72 13.22
C ASN A 103 10.86 -0.86 12.17
N GLY A 104 11.92 -0.05 12.27
CA GLY A 104 13.14 -0.18 11.45
C GLY A 104 13.87 1.15 11.24
N LYS A 105 14.72 1.52 12.20
CA LYS A 105 15.53 2.77 12.28
C LYS A 105 16.68 2.80 11.23
N PRO A 106 17.23 3.97 10.83
CA PRO A 106 17.73 5.04 11.71
C PRO A 106 16.92 6.33 11.61
N ALA A 107 16.29 6.68 12.74
CA ALA A 107 15.65 7.97 12.92
C ALA A 107 16.72 9.06 13.03
N SER A 108 16.75 9.92 12.01
CA SER A 108 17.16 11.32 12.16
C SER A 108 16.42 11.93 13.37
N GLN A 109 17.16 12.72 14.15
CA GLN A 109 16.76 13.36 15.40
C GLN A 109 15.54 14.27 15.23
N GLN A 110 14.34 13.70 15.18
CA GLN A 110 13.11 14.46 15.37
C GLN A 110 12.78 14.53 16.86
N ARG A 111 12.89 15.76 17.39
CA ARG A 111 12.45 16.14 18.74
C ARG A 111 11.05 15.56 19.00
N PRO A 112 10.85 14.79 20.08
CA PRO A 112 9.55 14.24 20.38
C PRO A 112 8.55 15.38 20.70
N PRO A 113 7.27 15.22 20.33
CA PRO A 113 6.21 16.13 20.77
C PRO A 113 6.16 16.13 22.29
N HIS A 114 5.98 17.31 22.87
CA HIS A 114 5.90 17.52 24.32
C HIS A 114 4.75 16.68 24.91
N GLN A 115 5.06 15.52 25.47
CA GLN A 115 4.10 14.75 26.25
C GLN A 115 3.94 15.46 27.59
N GLN A 116 2.72 15.77 28.00
CA GLN A 116 2.45 16.26 29.35
C GLN A 116 2.56 15.09 30.33
N ALA A 117 3.09 15.33 31.52
CA ALA A 117 3.21 14.29 32.54
C ALA A 117 1.82 13.84 33.01
N PRO A 118 1.63 12.53 33.31
CA PRO A 118 0.40 12.05 33.94
C PRO A 118 0.10 12.84 35.22
N GLY A 119 -1.12 13.37 35.33
CA GLY A 119 -1.54 14.18 36.49
C GLY A 119 -1.08 15.64 36.47
N GLY A 120 -0.59 16.16 35.33
CA GLY A 120 -0.25 17.58 35.19
C GLY A 120 1.00 18.02 35.96
N GLN A 121 1.82 17.07 36.41
CA GLN A 121 3.05 17.39 37.15
C GLN A 121 4.02 18.17 36.26
N GLN A 122 4.47 19.32 36.77
CA GLN A 122 5.51 20.13 36.15
C GLN A 122 6.71 20.18 37.07
N ARG A 123 7.90 20.06 36.49
CA ARG A 123 9.16 20.23 37.20
C ARG A 123 9.95 21.34 36.55
N TYR A 124 10.74 22.04 37.35
CA TYR A 124 11.55 23.15 36.90
C TYR A 124 13.00 22.89 37.27
N CYS A 125 13.90 23.28 36.37
CA CYS A 125 15.31 23.44 36.66
C CYS A 125 15.72 24.90 36.42
N GLU A 126 16.98 25.24 36.68
CA GLU A 126 17.50 26.60 36.44
C GLU A 126 17.39 27.05 34.96
N HIS A 127 17.16 26.12 34.04
CA HIS A 127 16.99 26.36 32.62
C HIS A 127 15.51 26.46 32.18
N GLY A 128 14.57 26.46 33.14
CA GLY A 128 13.13 26.60 32.89
C GLY A 128 12.33 25.30 33.10
N PRO A 129 11.11 25.22 32.54
CA PRO A 129 10.25 24.05 32.70
C PRO A 129 10.88 22.82 32.03
N MET A 130 10.98 21.74 32.79
CA MET A 130 11.53 20.48 32.31
C MET A 130 10.55 19.80 31.34
N VAL A 131 11.09 19.12 30.33
CA VAL A 131 10.32 18.40 29.31
C VAL A 131 10.08 16.98 29.77
N TYR A 132 8.82 16.61 29.93
CA TYR A 132 8.45 15.23 30.23
C TYR A 132 8.64 14.33 29.00
N LYS A 133 9.26 13.17 29.24
CA LYS A 133 9.49 12.12 28.24
C LYS A 133 9.11 10.77 28.84
N SER A 134 8.53 9.92 28.01
CA SER A 134 8.24 8.53 28.34
C SER A 134 8.69 7.59 27.21
N GLY A 135 8.94 6.33 27.53
CA GLY A 135 9.34 5.34 26.54
C GLY A 135 9.52 3.95 27.13
N VAL A 136 10.07 3.04 26.32
CA VAL A 136 10.44 1.68 26.73
C VAL A 136 11.97 1.56 26.73
N GLY A 137 12.53 1.09 27.84
CA GLY A 137 13.97 0.93 28.03
C GLY A 137 14.53 -0.27 27.29
N ARG A 138 15.87 -0.42 27.28
CA ARG A 138 16.55 -1.58 26.67
C ARG A 138 16.15 -2.92 27.30
N ASN A 139 15.70 -2.90 28.54
CA ASN A 139 15.19 -4.04 29.29
C ASN A 139 13.67 -4.29 29.08
N GLY A 140 13.04 -3.60 28.12
CA GLY A 140 11.60 -3.72 27.87
C GLY A 140 10.71 -3.06 28.94
N LYS A 141 11.29 -2.45 29.99
CA LYS A 141 10.49 -1.80 31.04
C LYS A 141 10.09 -0.38 30.60
N PRO A 142 8.82 0.02 30.80
CA PRO A 142 8.42 1.40 30.56
C PRO A 142 9.16 2.34 31.53
N TRP A 143 9.51 3.52 31.06
CA TRP A 143 10.13 4.56 31.87
C TRP A 143 9.52 5.93 31.59
N LYS A 144 9.61 6.79 32.60
CA LYS A 144 9.09 8.16 32.59
C LYS A 144 10.11 9.06 33.26
N ALA A 145 10.38 10.23 32.69
CA ALA A 145 11.31 11.18 33.27
C ALA A 145 11.07 12.61 32.79
N PHE A 146 11.58 13.56 33.56
CA PHE A 146 11.71 14.96 33.18
C PHE A 146 13.16 15.24 32.75
N ASP A 147 13.32 15.74 31.53
CA ASP A 147 14.61 16.15 30.97
C ASP A 147 14.74 17.67 30.98
N CYS A 148 15.95 18.15 31.28
CA CYS A 148 16.28 19.56 31.13
C CYS A 148 16.12 19.99 29.66
N PRO A 149 15.51 21.16 29.36
CA PRO A 149 15.35 21.63 27.99
C PRO A 149 16.70 21.80 27.26
N ASN A 150 17.75 22.15 28.01
CA ASN A 150 19.11 22.32 27.48
C ASN A 150 20.01 21.09 27.69
N SER A 151 19.48 19.99 28.24
CA SER A 151 20.24 18.77 28.58
C SER A 151 21.44 18.96 29.53
N THR A 152 21.52 20.10 30.23
CA THR A 152 22.63 20.40 31.16
C THR A 152 22.46 19.74 32.53
N CYS A 153 21.23 19.53 32.97
CA CYS A 153 20.94 18.93 34.27
C CYS A 153 20.67 17.43 34.12
N ASP A 154 20.91 16.70 35.19
CA ASP A 154 20.53 15.29 35.27
C ASP A 154 19.03 15.08 35.08
N ARG A 155 18.72 13.97 34.41
CA ARG A 155 17.35 13.51 34.20
C ARG A 155 16.72 13.15 35.53
N GLN A 156 15.49 13.62 35.73
CA GLN A 156 14.71 13.26 36.90
C GLN A 156 13.68 12.18 36.57
N TRP A 157 13.88 10.96 37.10
CA TRP A 157 12.97 9.84 36.90
C TRP A 157 11.64 10.03 37.64
N VAL A 158 10.57 9.52 37.04
CA VAL A 158 9.23 9.46 37.62
C VAL A 158 8.91 7.99 37.85
N ASN A 159 8.60 7.64 39.10
CA ASN A 159 8.12 6.31 39.47
C ASN A 159 6.68 6.06 39.00
#